data_AF-A0A9P8HB72-F1
#
_entry.id   AF-A0A9P8HB72-F1
#
_cell.length_a   1.000
_cell.length_b   1.000
_cell.length_c   1.000
_cell.angle_alpha   90.00
_cell.angle_beta   90.00
_cell.angle_gamma   90.00
#
_symmetry.space_group_name_H-M   'P 1'
#
loop_
_entity.id
_entity.type
_entity.pdbx_description
1 polymer ?
#
loop_
_entity_poly.entity_id
_entity_poly.type
_entity_poly.pdbx_seq_one_letter_code
_entity_poly.pdbx_strand_id
1 'polypeptide(L)'
;MGIERPSDAATMTPSTLDLLVLTFNCAAKLINVPVFAGHLQTALARNAAELPEVVVLSLQEIAPLSYAFIGGDYFLKPYVERFEEAINLAASLHSQNGEGNGISEDAATSAPTSQLLSQSQSQSGRSHYTLIRNLNVGYTAIMMFARDPTRLKDIQEAEVGFGAAEMGNKGAVGLRALYEVGGESTELTFVATHLAAMEWNLPRRNANWGAIMRGLTFENPEEVLSKMRRDAESRSQSLSSEESDASEQARLLREEHHEQDLRLQQQFHNLSVFKPSSHLFVAGDLNYRISTTSPTPYSAFPNLDPGSENYYTNFLHLDQLTRERLAGRTLHGMSEQPVAFPPTYKYVVDSKTPPPGTAGSSVDEVKWEFASHRYPAWTDRILYLELPSWIDSKMKVLAYDALPVIRTSDHRPVFLRVDVPLISPEDLAPPVSEVASGSASPGGSGVDPRVRLPVEIDPEAWERRVAARRREIAAGWTMFLGSTRQGAYILGSLLVTGASGYWLYRYAYM
;
A
#
# COMPACT_ATOMS: atom_id res chain seq x y z
N MET A 1 43.15 -35.83 28.92
CA MET A 1 42.98 -34.76 27.91
C MET A 1 42.08 -35.31 26.83
N GLY A 2 40.79 -34.98 26.89
CA GLY A 2 39.84 -35.17 25.80
C GLY A 2 38.97 -33.94 25.81
N ILE A 3 39.32 -32.97 24.98
CA ILE A 3 38.54 -31.75 24.77
C ILE A 3 37.45 -32.15 23.77
N GLU A 4 36.23 -32.34 24.25
CA GLU A 4 35.06 -32.45 23.38
C GLU A 4 34.83 -31.10 22.69
N ARG A 5 34.80 -31.13 21.35
CA ARG A 5 34.41 -29.98 20.53
C ARG A 5 32.91 -29.74 20.70
N PRO A 6 32.44 -28.48 20.76
CA PRO A 6 31.02 -28.20 20.67
C PRO A 6 30.51 -28.71 19.33
N SER A 7 29.40 -29.45 19.36
CA SER A 7 28.67 -29.88 18.18
C SER A 7 28.31 -28.69 17.31
N ASP A 8 28.61 -28.78 16.01
CA ASP A 8 28.15 -27.86 14.99
C ASP A 8 26.61 -27.74 15.07
N ALA A 9 26.13 -26.66 15.67
CA ALA A 9 24.75 -26.23 15.51
C ALA A 9 24.60 -25.86 14.03
N ALA A 10 24.02 -26.77 13.26
CA ALA A 10 23.63 -26.52 11.89
C ALA A 10 22.83 -25.20 11.87
N THR A 11 23.43 -24.17 11.30
CA THR A 11 22.81 -22.85 11.09
C THR A 11 21.67 -23.08 10.09
N MET A 12 20.51 -23.49 10.59
CA MET A 12 19.27 -23.56 9.83
C MET A 12 19.04 -22.15 9.30
N THR A 13 19.03 -22.00 7.98
CA THR A 13 18.56 -20.76 7.36
C THR A 13 17.16 -20.48 7.88
N PRO A 14 16.88 -19.31 8.47
CA PRO A 14 15.57 -19.01 9.01
C PRO A 14 14.51 -19.15 7.92
N SER A 15 13.36 -19.72 8.28
CA SER A 15 12.22 -19.83 7.38
C SER A 15 11.82 -18.44 6.86
N THR A 16 11.36 -18.37 5.62
CA THR A 16 10.99 -17.11 4.98
C THR A 16 9.60 -17.20 4.35
N LEU A 17 8.90 -16.08 4.33
CA LEU A 17 7.70 -15.85 3.54
C LEU A 17 8.09 -15.25 2.18
N ASP A 18 7.69 -15.88 1.06
CA ASP A 18 7.79 -15.28 -0.28
C ASP A 18 6.61 -14.33 -0.52
N LEU A 19 6.92 -13.03 -0.55
CA LEU A 19 5.97 -11.94 -0.64
C LEU A 19 6.14 -11.18 -1.95
N LEU A 20 5.02 -10.96 -2.66
CA LEU A 20 4.95 -10.00 -3.77
C LEU A 20 4.11 -8.78 -3.37
N VAL A 21 4.71 -7.60 -3.41
CA VAL A 21 4.00 -6.32 -3.31
C VAL A 21 3.99 -5.68 -4.68
N LEU A 22 2.82 -5.26 -5.18
CA LEU A 22 2.68 -4.55 -6.45
C LEU A 22 1.92 -3.25 -6.22
N THR A 23 2.33 -2.17 -6.87
CA THR A 23 1.58 -0.92 -6.91
C THR A 23 1.23 -0.52 -8.33
N PHE A 24 0.01 0.02 -8.51
CA PHE A 24 -0.46 0.47 -9.81
C PHE A 24 -1.53 1.57 -9.68
N ASN A 25 -1.27 2.71 -10.34
CA ASN A 25 -2.31 3.70 -10.60
C ASN A 25 -3.14 3.24 -11.82
N CYS A 26 -4.42 2.93 -11.57
CA CYS A 26 -5.36 2.35 -12.53
C CYS A 26 -6.04 3.40 -13.44
N ALA A 27 -5.77 4.69 -13.24
CA ALA A 27 -6.35 5.81 -14.00
C ALA A 27 -7.90 5.77 -14.08
N ALA A 28 -8.55 5.28 -13.03
CA ALA A 28 -10.00 5.11 -12.90
C ALA A 28 -10.65 4.23 -13.98
N LYS A 29 -9.90 3.26 -14.54
CA LYS A 29 -10.37 2.33 -15.57
C LYS A 29 -10.25 0.87 -15.14
N LEU A 30 -11.14 0.05 -15.70
CA LEU A 30 -11.03 -1.41 -15.62
C LEU A 30 -9.80 -1.89 -16.37
N ILE A 31 -9.03 -2.80 -15.75
CA ILE A 31 -7.92 -3.47 -16.42
C ILE A 31 -8.43 -4.45 -17.48
N ASN A 32 -7.59 -4.73 -18.48
CA ASN A 32 -7.76 -5.88 -19.36
C ASN A 32 -7.11 -7.10 -18.68
N VAL A 33 -7.95 -8.06 -18.24
CA VAL A 33 -7.53 -9.21 -17.42
C VAL A 33 -6.44 -10.05 -18.09
N PRO A 34 -6.61 -10.57 -19.32
CA PRO A 34 -5.54 -11.30 -20.01
C PRO A 34 -4.21 -10.55 -20.14
N VAL A 35 -4.26 -9.26 -20.45
CA VAL A 35 -3.04 -8.45 -20.65
C VAL A 35 -2.33 -8.21 -19.33
N PHE A 36 -3.07 -7.81 -18.30
CA PHE A 36 -2.52 -7.61 -16.97
C PHE A 36 -1.96 -8.93 -16.41
N ALA A 37 -2.67 -10.04 -16.58
CA ALA A 37 -2.23 -11.36 -16.14
C ALA A 37 -0.94 -11.81 -16.83
N GLY A 38 -0.80 -11.57 -18.14
CA GLY A 38 0.43 -11.87 -18.88
C GLY A 38 1.65 -11.12 -18.32
N HIS A 39 1.51 -9.82 -18.04
CA HIS A 39 2.59 -9.05 -17.41
C HIS A 39 2.83 -9.48 -15.96
N LEU A 40 1.77 -9.73 -15.20
CA LEU A 40 1.86 -10.14 -13.80
C LEU A 40 2.54 -11.51 -13.64
N GLN A 41 2.35 -12.43 -14.60
CA GLN A 41 3.03 -13.72 -14.60
C GLN A 41 4.55 -13.54 -14.57
N THR A 42 5.10 -12.53 -15.25
CA THR A 42 6.53 -12.22 -15.19
C THR A 42 6.97 -11.82 -13.78
N ALA A 43 6.17 -11.04 -13.06
CA ALA A 43 6.45 -10.70 -11.67
C ALA A 43 6.35 -11.92 -10.73
N LEU A 44 5.37 -12.80 -10.94
CA LEU A 44 5.20 -14.04 -10.18
C LEU A 44 6.32 -15.06 -10.42
N ALA A 45 6.96 -15.03 -11.60
CA ALA A 45 8.03 -15.95 -11.97
C ALA A 45 9.45 -15.41 -11.71
N ARG A 46 9.59 -14.08 -11.49
CA ARG A 46 10.90 -13.43 -11.46
C ARG A 46 11.76 -13.99 -10.33
N ASN A 47 12.92 -14.55 -10.70
CA ASN A 47 13.94 -15.08 -9.79
C ASN A 47 13.45 -16.10 -8.76
N ALA A 48 12.35 -16.82 -9.04
CA ALA A 48 11.91 -17.94 -8.20
C ALA A 48 11.15 -19.01 -9.00
N ALA A 49 11.21 -20.26 -8.53
CA ALA A 49 10.52 -21.38 -9.16
C ALA A 49 9.04 -21.48 -8.77
N GLU A 50 8.70 -21.13 -7.53
CA GLU A 50 7.34 -21.24 -7.00
C GLU A 50 6.58 -19.91 -7.07
N LEU A 51 5.26 -20.00 -6.88
CA LEU A 51 4.38 -18.84 -6.73
C LEU A 51 4.51 -18.23 -5.32
N PRO A 52 4.53 -16.90 -5.18
CA PRO A 52 4.62 -16.24 -3.88
C PRO A 52 3.47 -16.64 -2.96
N GLU A 53 3.72 -16.76 -1.67
CA GLU A 53 2.71 -17.22 -0.71
C GLU A 53 1.65 -16.15 -0.44
N VAL A 54 2.07 -14.89 -0.43
CA VAL A 54 1.21 -13.70 -0.23
C VAL A 54 1.45 -12.69 -1.35
N VAL A 55 0.36 -12.13 -1.89
CA VAL A 55 0.39 -11.04 -2.87
C VAL A 55 -0.40 -9.86 -2.33
N VAL A 56 0.21 -8.67 -2.30
CA VAL A 56 -0.43 -7.42 -1.88
C VAL A 56 -0.43 -6.43 -3.03
N LEU A 57 -1.61 -5.94 -3.40
CA LEU A 57 -1.78 -4.89 -4.41
C LEU A 57 -2.08 -3.55 -3.72
N SER A 58 -1.28 -2.52 -4.01
CA SER A 58 -1.50 -1.12 -3.66
C SER A 58 -1.99 -0.35 -4.88
N LEU A 59 -3.28 -0.08 -4.95
CA LEU A 59 -3.94 0.45 -6.14
C LEU A 59 -4.36 1.90 -5.93
N GLN A 60 -4.16 2.74 -6.94
CA GLN A 60 -4.56 4.14 -6.93
C GLN A 60 -5.48 4.43 -8.10
N GLU A 61 -6.40 5.37 -7.91
CA GLU A 61 -7.44 5.67 -8.92
C GLU A 61 -8.17 4.38 -9.35
N ILE A 62 -8.55 3.54 -8.38
CA ILE A 62 -9.09 2.20 -8.66
C ILE A 62 -10.34 2.22 -9.55
N ALA A 63 -11.19 3.24 -9.39
CA ALA A 63 -12.47 3.41 -10.07
C ALA A 63 -12.79 4.91 -10.19
N PRO A 64 -13.80 5.32 -10.97
CA PRO A 64 -14.26 6.71 -11.01
C PRO A 64 -14.55 7.28 -9.61
N LEU A 65 -14.30 8.59 -9.41
CA LEU A 65 -14.36 9.22 -8.08
C LEU A 65 -15.65 8.92 -7.32
N SER A 66 -16.79 9.02 -8.00
CA SER A 66 -18.10 8.79 -7.39
C SER A 66 -18.22 7.37 -6.85
N TYR A 67 -17.72 6.38 -7.58
CA TYR A 67 -17.78 4.97 -7.22
C TYR A 67 -16.84 4.69 -6.05
N ALA A 68 -15.64 5.25 -6.10
CA ALA A 68 -14.63 5.14 -5.04
C ALA A 68 -15.10 5.79 -3.72
N PHE A 69 -15.79 6.93 -3.80
CA PHE A 69 -16.33 7.63 -2.64
C PHE A 69 -17.55 6.93 -2.02
N ILE A 70 -18.48 6.44 -2.84
CA ILE A 70 -19.58 5.62 -2.34
C ILE A 70 -19.04 4.32 -1.75
N GLY A 71 -18.05 3.71 -2.42
CA GLY A 71 -17.46 2.44 -2.04
C GLY A 71 -18.47 1.29 -2.07
N GLY A 72 -18.16 0.26 -1.28
CA GLY A 72 -19.00 -0.92 -1.11
C GLY A 72 -18.97 -1.87 -2.29
N ASP A 73 -19.55 -3.05 -2.06
CA ASP A 73 -19.46 -4.17 -3.00
C ASP A 73 -20.06 -3.81 -4.36
N TYR A 74 -21.18 -3.09 -4.44
CA TYR A 74 -21.81 -2.84 -5.74
C TYR A 74 -20.93 -2.05 -6.72
N PHE A 75 -20.31 -0.95 -6.28
CA PHE A 75 -19.60 -0.03 -7.17
C PHE A 75 -18.16 -0.47 -7.46
N LEU A 76 -17.50 -1.12 -6.49
CA LEU A 76 -16.10 -1.50 -6.60
C LEU A 76 -15.88 -2.95 -7.03
N LYS A 77 -16.86 -3.85 -6.84
CA LYS A 77 -16.76 -5.26 -7.22
C LYS A 77 -16.26 -5.49 -8.65
N PRO A 78 -16.76 -4.79 -9.69
CA PRO A 78 -16.25 -5.00 -11.06
C PRO A 78 -14.76 -4.69 -11.23
N TYR A 79 -14.20 -3.81 -10.40
CA TYR A 79 -12.77 -3.46 -10.44
C TYR A 79 -11.95 -4.49 -9.65
N VAL A 80 -12.41 -4.85 -8.45
CA VAL A 80 -11.81 -5.87 -7.57
C VAL A 80 -11.75 -7.24 -8.24
N GLU A 81 -12.87 -7.70 -8.81
CA GLU A 81 -12.97 -9.01 -9.46
C GLU A 81 -11.98 -9.16 -10.62
N ARG A 82 -11.72 -8.08 -11.38
CA ARG A 82 -10.75 -8.16 -12.47
C ARG A 82 -9.31 -8.35 -12.00
N PHE A 83 -8.93 -7.75 -10.87
CA PHE A 83 -7.61 -8.01 -10.29
C PHE A 83 -7.50 -9.44 -9.74
N GLU A 84 -8.57 -9.94 -9.12
CA GLU A 84 -8.64 -11.33 -8.65
C GLU A 84 -8.55 -12.34 -9.80
N GLU A 85 -9.30 -12.12 -10.89
CA GLU A 85 -9.22 -12.93 -12.11
C GLU A 85 -7.82 -12.87 -12.72
N ALA A 86 -7.20 -11.68 -12.78
CA ALA A 86 -5.89 -11.51 -13.39
C ALA A 86 -4.76 -12.18 -12.59
N ILE A 87 -4.81 -12.11 -11.25
CA ILE A 87 -3.85 -12.82 -10.38
C ILE A 87 -3.95 -14.34 -10.57
N ASN A 88 -5.18 -14.88 -10.55
CA ASN A 88 -5.37 -16.31 -10.68
C ASN A 88 -5.02 -16.80 -12.09
N LEU A 89 -5.34 -16.03 -13.13
CA LEU A 89 -4.91 -16.33 -14.49
C LEU A 89 -3.38 -16.32 -14.61
N ALA A 90 -2.70 -15.31 -14.05
CA ALA A 90 -1.23 -15.24 -14.05
C ALA A 90 -0.58 -16.44 -13.34
N ALA A 91 -1.16 -16.87 -12.22
CA ALA A 91 -0.71 -18.03 -11.45
C ALA A 91 -0.90 -19.36 -12.20
N SER A 92 -2.02 -19.51 -12.90
CA SER A 92 -2.28 -20.67 -13.77
C SER A 92 -1.27 -20.75 -14.91
N LEU A 93 -0.94 -19.61 -15.55
CA LEU A 93 0.04 -19.54 -16.63
C LEU A 93 1.44 -19.94 -16.14
N HIS A 94 1.84 -19.50 -14.95
CA HIS A 94 3.10 -19.90 -14.33
C HIS A 94 3.18 -21.42 -14.11
N SER A 95 2.11 -22.01 -13.57
CA SER A 95 2.06 -23.44 -13.26
C SER A 95 2.18 -24.30 -14.52
N GLN A 96 1.57 -23.88 -15.63
CA GLN A 96 1.66 -24.58 -16.93
C GLN A 96 3.05 -24.48 -17.56
N ASN A 97 3.72 -23.32 -17.45
CA ASN A 97 5.07 -23.15 -17.96
C ASN A 97 6.11 -24.00 -17.20
N GLY A 98 5.84 -24.35 -15.93
CA GLY A 98 6.68 -25.27 -15.16
C GLY A 98 6.60 -26.74 -15.60
N GLU A 99 5.53 -27.14 -16.30
CA GLU A 99 5.31 -28.51 -16.77
C GLU A 99 5.73 -28.74 -18.24
N GLY A 100 6.10 -27.66 -18.98
CA GLY A 100 6.48 -27.70 -20.39
C GLY A 100 7.90 -27.17 -20.65
N ASN A 101 8.69 -27.94 -21.39
CA ASN A 101 10.07 -27.68 -21.85
C ASN A 101 10.49 -26.20 -21.90
N GLY A 102 11.65 -25.89 -21.29
CA GLY A 102 12.23 -24.55 -21.17
C GLY A 102 12.15 -23.70 -22.43
N ILE A 103 11.29 -22.68 -22.38
CA ILE A 103 11.23 -21.60 -23.35
C ILE A 103 12.04 -20.42 -22.77
N SER A 104 12.97 -19.89 -23.56
CA SER A 104 13.83 -18.76 -23.23
C SER A 104 13.05 -17.51 -22.81
N GLU A 105 13.62 -16.74 -21.87
CA GLU A 105 13.05 -15.51 -21.27
C GLU A 105 12.56 -14.45 -22.29
N ASP A 106 13.06 -14.47 -23.53
CA ASP A 106 12.68 -13.52 -24.59
C ASP A 106 11.33 -13.80 -25.28
N ALA A 107 10.65 -14.93 -25.00
CA ALA A 107 9.40 -15.32 -25.68
C ALA A 107 8.12 -15.18 -24.83
N ALA A 108 8.24 -14.94 -23.51
CA ALA A 108 7.08 -14.82 -22.62
C ALA A 108 6.29 -13.50 -22.83
N THR A 109 6.92 -12.49 -23.41
CA THR A 109 6.31 -11.20 -23.79
C THR A 109 5.44 -11.28 -25.05
N SER A 110 5.37 -12.43 -25.72
CA SER A 110 4.67 -12.57 -27.01
C SER A 110 3.67 -13.73 -27.07
N ALA A 111 3.14 -14.21 -25.94
CA ALA A 111 1.97 -15.10 -26.01
C ALA A 111 0.82 -14.31 -26.67
N PRO A 112 0.27 -14.77 -27.82
CA PRO A 112 -0.80 -14.06 -28.50
C PRO A 112 -1.97 -13.88 -27.52
N THR A 113 -2.48 -12.65 -27.37
CA THR A 113 -3.62 -12.33 -26.50
C THR A 113 -4.81 -13.26 -26.75
N SER A 114 -4.96 -13.77 -27.98
CA SER A 114 -5.97 -14.77 -28.37
C SER A 114 -5.82 -16.12 -27.67
N GLN A 115 -4.60 -16.59 -27.39
CA GLN A 115 -4.35 -17.82 -26.63
C GLN A 115 -4.70 -17.62 -25.15
N LEU A 116 -4.31 -16.49 -24.55
CA LEU A 116 -4.66 -16.14 -23.16
C LEU A 116 -6.18 -15.98 -22.97
N LEU A 117 -6.87 -15.38 -23.94
CA LEU A 117 -8.33 -15.25 -23.96
C LEU A 117 -9.05 -16.61 -24.05
N SER A 118 -8.52 -17.55 -24.84
CA SER A 118 -9.08 -18.91 -24.92
C SER A 118 -8.87 -19.72 -23.64
N GLN A 119 -7.73 -19.51 -22.96
CA GLN A 119 -7.40 -20.17 -21.70
C GLN A 119 -8.25 -19.63 -20.55
N SER A 120 -8.51 -18.31 -20.48
CA SER A 120 -9.36 -17.70 -19.45
C SER A 120 -10.80 -18.22 -19.49
N GLN A 121 -11.31 -18.63 -20.65
CA GLN A 121 -12.66 -19.19 -20.80
C GLN A 121 -12.75 -20.68 -20.41
N SER A 122 -11.63 -21.39 -20.35
CA SER A 122 -11.58 -22.83 -20.12
C SER A 122 -11.30 -23.25 -18.67
N GLN A 123 -10.77 -22.35 -17.83
CA GLN A 123 -10.41 -22.64 -16.44
C GLN A 123 -11.48 -22.19 -15.46
N SER A 124 -12.51 -23.01 -15.32
CA SER A 124 -13.44 -22.96 -14.19
C SER A 124 -13.12 -24.15 -13.28
N GLY A 125 -12.38 -23.94 -12.18
CA GLY A 125 -12.26 -25.01 -11.19
C GLY A 125 -11.25 -24.87 -10.04
N ARG A 126 -10.14 -24.12 -10.17
CA ARG A 126 -9.17 -24.02 -9.07
C ARG A 126 -8.50 -22.65 -9.00
N SER A 127 -8.82 -21.90 -7.95
CA SER A 127 -8.17 -20.63 -7.62
C SER A 127 -6.80 -20.92 -7.00
N HIS A 128 -5.74 -20.28 -7.48
CA HIS A 128 -4.39 -20.36 -6.90
C HIS A 128 -4.23 -19.42 -5.69
N TYR A 129 -4.96 -18.31 -5.72
CA TYR A 129 -4.99 -17.31 -4.67
C TYR A 129 -6.43 -17.07 -4.23
N THR A 130 -6.60 -16.80 -2.94
CA THR A 130 -7.87 -16.34 -2.36
C THR A 130 -7.71 -14.88 -1.94
N LEU A 131 -8.66 -14.03 -2.33
CA LEU A 131 -8.73 -12.66 -1.82
C LEU A 131 -9.10 -12.69 -0.34
N ILE A 132 -8.17 -12.26 0.51
CA ILE A 132 -8.31 -12.29 1.96
C ILE A 132 -9.03 -11.04 2.45
N ARG A 133 -8.55 -9.86 2.04
CA ARG A 133 -9.14 -8.56 2.35
C ARG A 133 -8.92 -7.58 1.21
N ASN A 134 -9.90 -6.69 1.04
CA ASN A 134 -9.80 -5.51 0.20
C ASN A 134 -10.43 -4.32 0.91
N LEU A 135 -9.80 -3.15 0.79
CA LEU A 135 -10.23 -1.92 1.45
C LEU A 135 -9.92 -0.73 0.55
N ASN A 136 -10.68 0.36 0.72
CA ASN A 136 -10.43 1.59 0.00
C ASN A 136 -10.73 2.85 0.82
N VAL A 137 -9.89 3.87 0.67
CA VAL A 137 -10.17 5.24 1.10
C VAL A 137 -10.08 6.17 -0.11
N GLY A 138 -11.23 6.77 -0.46
CA GLY A 138 -11.45 7.36 -1.77
C GLY A 138 -10.84 6.52 -2.90
N TYR A 139 -9.91 7.07 -3.67
CA TYR A 139 -9.27 6.41 -4.82
C TYR A 139 -8.23 5.35 -4.50
N THR A 140 -7.75 5.29 -3.26
CA THR A 140 -6.64 4.42 -2.87
C THR A 140 -7.22 3.13 -2.32
N ALA A 141 -6.80 1.99 -2.85
CA ALA A 141 -7.23 0.68 -2.40
C ALA A 141 -6.03 -0.22 -2.10
N ILE A 142 -6.24 -1.17 -1.20
CA ILE A 142 -5.31 -2.26 -0.94
C ILE A 142 -6.04 -3.59 -1.08
N MET A 143 -5.38 -4.58 -1.65
CA MET A 143 -5.90 -5.94 -1.77
C MET A 143 -4.84 -6.94 -1.32
N MET A 144 -5.21 -7.88 -0.46
CA MET A 144 -4.32 -8.92 0.06
C MET A 144 -4.83 -10.29 -0.37
N PHE A 145 -3.97 -11.06 -1.01
CA PHE A 145 -4.22 -12.40 -1.49
C PHE A 145 -3.26 -13.38 -0.85
N ALA A 146 -3.71 -14.62 -0.62
CA ALA A 146 -2.82 -15.69 -0.16
C ALA A 146 -3.11 -17.00 -0.89
N ARG A 147 -2.05 -17.81 -1.04
CA ARG A 147 -2.17 -19.20 -1.53
C ARG A 147 -2.88 -20.08 -0.52
N ASP A 148 -2.55 -19.91 0.76
CA ASP A 148 -3.21 -20.57 1.88
C ASP A 148 -3.84 -19.52 2.80
N PRO A 149 -5.17 -19.30 2.70
CA PRO A 149 -5.85 -18.29 3.52
C PRO A 149 -5.80 -18.60 5.02
N THR A 150 -5.51 -19.85 5.41
CA THR A 150 -5.48 -20.24 6.82
C THR A 150 -4.25 -19.72 7.55
N ARG A 151 -3.20 -19.32 6.82
CA ARG A 151 -1.94 -18.82 7.39
C ARG A 151 -1.97 -17.35 7.78
N LEU A 152 -2.97 -16.59 7.34
CA LEU A 152 -3.14 -15.20 7.71
C LEU A 152 -4.20 -15.08 8.81
N LYS A 153 -3.79 -14.58 9.96
CA LYS A 153 -4.60 -14.36 11.17
C LYS A 153 -4.60 -12.88 11.56
N ASP A 154 -5.47 -12.53 12.51
CA ASP A 154 -5.50 -11.23 13.18
C ASP A 154 -5.41 -10.04 12.24
N ILE A 155 -6.27 -10.05 11.21
CA ILE A 155 -6.24 -9.04 10.18
C ILE A 155 -6.84 -7.75 10.70
N GLN A 156 -6.03 -6.70 10.77
CA GLN A 156 -6.40 -5.36 11.18
C GLN A 156 -6.37 -4.40 9.99
N GLU A 157 -7.16 -3.35 10.09
CA GLU A 157 -7.46 -2.44 9.00
C GLU A 157 -7.29 -1.00 9.50
N ALA A 158 -6.76 -0.14 8.65
CA ALA A 158 -6.59 1.28 8.98
C ALA A 158 -6.73 2.14 7.72
N GLU A 159 -7.15 3.38 7.89
CA GLU A 159 -7.28 4.31 6.77
C GLU A 159 -7.06 5.76 7.21
N VAL A 160 -6.68 6.62 6.26
CA VAL A 160 -6.56 8.07 6.46
C VAL A 160 -6.67 8.81 5.12
N GLY A 161 -7.35 9.97 5.08
CA GLY A 161 -7.52 10.81 3.89
C GLY A 161 -6.74 12.14 3.99
N PHE A 162 -6.30 12.72 2.85
CA PHE A 162 -5.46 13.94 2.81
C PHE A 162 -5.98 15.09 1.93
N GLY A 163 -7.21 15.04 1.43
CA GLY A 163 -7.73 16.07 0.52
C GLY A 163 -8.35 17.28 1.21
N ALA A 164 -9.01 18.13 0.43
CA ALA A 164 -9.67 19.33 0.94
C ALA A 164 -10.74 18.95 1.96
N ALA A 165 -10.72 19.59 3.14
CA ALA A 165 -11.54 19.22 4.29
C ALA A 165 -11.43 17.73 4.66
N GLU A 166 -10.26 17.12 4.44
CA GLU A 166 -9.95 15.69 4.68
C GLU A 166 -10.70 14.71 3.77
N MET A 167 -11.41 15.18 2.74
CA MET A 167 -12.06 14.32 1.75
C MET A 167 -11.01 13.69 0.83
N GLY A 168 -10.96 12.35 0.77
CA GLY A 168 -9.87 11.52 0.29
C GLY A 168 -9.80 11.29 -1.22
N ASN A 169 -9.71 12.33 -2.05
CA ASN A 169 -9.18 12.09 -3.40
C ASN A 169 -7.71 11.56 -3.38
N LYS A 170 -7.05 11.68 -2.22
CA LYS A 170 -5.73 11.19 -1.85
C LYS A 170 -5.83 10.64 -0.43
N GLY A 171 -5.15 9.55 -0.13
CA GLY A 171 -5.25 8.87 1.15
C GLY A 171 -4.27 7.71 1.27
N ALA A 172 -4.38 6.99 2.37
CA ALA A 172 -3.66 5.76 2.60
C ALA A 172 -4.55 4.74 3.31
N VAL A 173 -4.36 3.48 2.95
CA VAL A 173 -5.04 2.33 3.54
C VAL A 173 -3.99 1.38 4.07
N GLY A 174 -4.18 0.89 5.29
CA GLY A 174 -3.32 -0.06 5.96
C GLY A 174 -3.99 -1.42 6.13
N LEU A 175 -3.22 -2.48 5.91
CA LEU A 175 -3.55 -3.84 6.35
C LEU A 175 -2.43 -4.35 7.24
N ARG A 176 -2.80 -4.97 8.36
CA ARG A 176 -1.85 -5.70 9.20
C ARG A 176 -2.37 -7.11 9.42
N ALA A 177 -1.49 -8.10 9.38
CA ALA A 177 -1.85 -9.50 9.60
C ALA A 177 -0.69 -10.27 10.23
N LEU A 178 -1.03 -11.27 11.03
CA LEU A 178 -0.10 -12.28 11.51
C LEU A 178 -0.03 -13.42 10.48
N TYR A 179 1.16 -13.71 9.98
CA TYR A 179 1.42 -14.86 9.11
C TYR A 179 1.98 -16.00 9.96
N GLU A 180 1.39 -17.19 9.88
CA GLU A 180 1.78 -18.38 10.64
C GLU A 180 1.98 -19.59 9.74
N VAL A 181 3.12 -20.27 9.89
CA VAL A 181 3.43 -21.53 9.20
C VAL A 181 4.40 -22.36 10.02
N GLY A 182 4.15 -23.67 10.13
CA GLY A 182 5.10 -24.59 10.79
C GLY A 182 5.37 -24.33 12.27
N GLY A 183 4.53 -23.54 12.96
CA GLY A 183 4.75 -23.11 14.35
C GLY A 183 5.58 -21.83 14.48
N GLU A 184 6.07 -21.27 13.38
CA GLU A 184 6.69 -19.95 13.30
C GLU A 184 5.66 -18.91 12.89
N SER A 185 5.84 -17.67 13.35
CA SER A 185 4.96 -16.56 13.01
C SER A 185 5.71 -15.27 12.78
N THR A 186 5.14 -14.39 11.97
CA THR A 186 5.65 -13.04 11.74
C THR A 186 4.51 -12.09 11.46
N GLU A 187 4.58 -10.85 11.97
CA GLU A 187 3.54 -9.85 11.73
C GLU A 187 3.94 -8.90 10.60
N LEU A 188 3.02 -8.65 9.66
CA LEU A 188 3.26 -7.84 8.46
C LEU A 188 2.27 -6.67 8.44
N THR A 189 2.79 -5.46 8.21
CA THR A 189 2.03 -4.24 8.02
C THR A 189 2.28 -3.71 6.61
N PHE A 190 1.20 -3.45 5.87
CA PHE A 190 1.21 -2.91 4.52
C PHE A 190 0.46 -1.60 4.49
N VAL A 191 1.03 -0.59 3.83
CA VAL A 191 0.38 0.71 3.60
C VAL A 191 0.33 0.98 2.10
N ALA A 192 -0.88 1.01 1.53
CA ALA A 192 -1.13 1.52 0.20
C ALA A 192 -1.39 3.03 0.27
N THR A 193 -0.74 3.86 -0.55
CA THR A 193 -0.97 5.31 -0.49
C THR A 193 -0.98 6.00 -1.85
N HIS A 194 -1.71 7.11 -1.93
CA HIS A 194 -1.71 8.03 -3.06
C HIS A 194 -1.44 9.45 -2.54
N LEU A 195 -0.23 9.97 -2.78
CA LEU A 195 0.19 11.28 -2.28
C LEU A 195 -0.16 12.42 -3.26
N ALA A 196 0.01 13.67 -2.81
CA ALA A 196 -0.31 14.86 -3.61
C ALA A 196 0.45 14.91 -4.96
N ALA A 197 -0.33 15.02 -6.04
CA ALA A 197 0.17 15.13 -7.41
C ALA A 197 0.70 16.53 -7.75
N MET A 198 1.29 16.67 -8.93
CA MET A 198 1.94 17.88 -9.49
C MET A 198 3.36 18.15 -8.97
N GLU A 199 4.17 18.75 -9.83
CA GLU A 199 5.60 19.00 -9.63
C GLU A 199 5.86 19.85 -8.38
N TRP A 200 5.12 20.94 -8.20
CA TRP A 200 5.30 21.90 -7.10
C TRP A 200 4.81 21.43 -5.73
N ASN A 201 4.08 20.32 -5.65
CA ASN A 201 3.47 19.83 -4.41
C ASN A 201 4.41 18.97 -3.54
N LEU A 202 5.73 19.16 -3.67
CA LEU A 202 6.71 18.46 -2.84
C LEU A 202 6.46 18.64 -1.33
N PRO A 203 6.26 19.87 -0.80
CA PRO A 203 5.95 20.03 0.62
C PRO A 203 4.66 19.31 1.04
N ARG A 204 3.67 19.27 0.14
CA ARG A 204 2.39 18.59 0.40
C ARG A 204 2.55 17.08 0.45
N ARG A 205 3.40 16.48 -0.38
CA ARG A 205 3.72 15.03 -0.30
C ARG A 205 4.36 14.66 1.03
N ASN A 206 5.35 15.43 1.48
CA ASN A 206 5.96 15.23 2.80
C ASN A 206 4.92 15.39 3.93
N ALA A 207 4.04 16.40 3.83
CA ALA A 207 2.96 16.60 4.79
C ALA A 207 1.94 15.45 4.78
N ASN A 208 1.65 14.85 3.61
CA ASN A 208 0.80 13.66 3.51
C ASN A 208 1.41 12.46 4.24
N TRP A 209 2.72 12.22 4.08
CA TRP A 209 3.42 11.22 4.89
C TRP A 209 3.32 11.51 6.40
N GLY A 210 3.49 12.78 6.79
CA GLY A 210 3.24 13.22 8.16
C GLY A 210 1.84 12.90 8.67
N ALA A 211 0.81 13.06 7.84
CA ALA A 211 -0.57 12.72 8.19
C ALA A 211 -0.79 11.21 8.30
N ILE A 212 -0.10 10.38 7.49
CA ILE A 212 -0.10 8.91 7.64
C ILE A 212 0.43 8.52 9.01
N MET A 213 1.61 9.02 9.38
CA MET A 213 2.22 8.67 10.67
C MET A 213 1.34 9.09 11.85
N ARG A 214 0.65 10.25 11.76
CA ARG A 214 -0.22 10.76 12.82
C ARG A 214 -1.55 10.02 12.96
N GLY A 215 -2.16 9.64 11.84
CA GLY A 215 -3.58 9.29 11.81
C GLY A 215 -3.93 7.91 11.23
N LEU A 216 -2.98 7.20 10.62
CA LEU A 216 -3.20 5.81 10.18
C LEU A 216 -2.92 4.88 11.35
N THR A 217 -3.94 4.68 12.19
CA THR A 217 -3.90 3.79 13.34
C THR A 217 -4.81 2.57 13.15
N PHE A 218 -4.37 1.40 13.63
CA PHE A 218 -5.08 0.13 13.49
C PHE A 218 -6.16 -0.13 14.55
N GLU A 219 -6.18 0.69 15.61
CA GLU A 219 -7.28 0.76 16.58
C GLU A 219 -7.52 2.23 16.96
N ASN A 220 -8.61 2.49 17.68
CA ASN A 220 -9.00 3.82 18.12
C ASN A 220 -8.11 4.30 19.28
N PRO A 221 -7.27 5.34 19.10
CA PRO A 221 -6.37 5.82 20.15
C PRO A 221 -7.13 6.36 21.38
N GLU A 222 -8.33 6.93 21.20
CA GLU A 222 -9.15 7.44 22.31
C GLU A 222 -9.70 6.30 23.18
N GLU A 223 -10.02 5.15 22.60
CA GLU A 223 -10.43 3.98 23.38
C GLU A 223 -9.29 3.47 24.25
N VAL A 224 -8.06 3.43 23.70
CA VAL A 224 -6.85 3.08 24.45
C VAL A 224 -6.61 4.08 25.60
N LEU A 225 -6.67 5.38 25.32
CA LEU A 225 -6.54 6.43 26.34
C LEU A 225 -7.59 6.29 27.44
N SER A 226 -8.86 6.06 27.08
CA SER A 226 -9.96 5.91 28.03
C SER A 226 -9.80 4.67 28.93
N LYS A 227 -9.28 3.56 28.39
CA LYS A 227 -9.01 2.34 29.14
C LYS A 227 -7.87 2.57 30.13
N MET A 228 -6.79 3.21 29.69
CA MET A 228 -5.65 3.51 30.55
C MET A 228 -6.01 4.48 31.68
N ARG A 229 -6.82 5.50 31.41
CA ARG A 229 -7.34 6.41 32.45
C ARG A 229 -8.15 5.65 33.51
N ARG A 230 -9.06 4.77 33.09
CA ARG A 230 -9.84 3.92 34.03
C ARG A 230 -8.93 2.99 34.84
N ASP A 231 -7.93 2.38 34.20
CA ASP A 231 -6.99 1.49 34.89
C ASP A 231 -6.09 2.25 35.89
N ALA A 232 -5.75 3.51 35.61
CA ALA A 232 -5.01 4.39 36.53
C ALA A 232 -5.88 4.87 37.70
N GLU A 233 -7.14 5.22 37.44
CA GLU A 233 -8.11 5.60 38.48
C GLU A 233 -8.38 4.45 39.45
N SER A 234 -8.49 3.21 38.94
CA SER A 234 -8.69 2.03 39.78
C SER A 234 -7.49 1.74 40.70
N ARG A 235 -6.26 1.97 40.22
CA ARG A 235 -5.02 1.77 40.99
C ARG A 235 -4.81 2.85 42.04
N SER A 236 -5.04 4.11 41.70
CA SER A 236 -4.92 5.22 42.66
C SER A 236 -5.90 5.10 43.84
N GLN A 237 -7.09 4.54 43.62
CA GLN A 237 -8.04 4.22 44.70
C GLN A 237 -7.56 3.09 45.64
N SER A 238 -6.70 2.18 45.17
CA SER A 238 -6.14 1.12 46.02
C SER A 238 -4.98 1.61 46.89
N LEU A 239 -4.20 2.59 46.41
CA LEU A 239 -3.00 3.13 47.06
C LEU A 239 -3.28 4.20 48.13
N SER A 240 -4.49 4.78 48.16
CA SER A 240 -4.86 5.81 49.15
C SER A 240 -5.09 5.27 50.58
N SER A 241 -4.71 4.02 50.86
CA SER A 241 -4.94 3.33 52.13
C SER A 241 -3.69 3.16 53.00
N GLU A 242 -2.52 3.62 52.54
CA GLU A 242 -1.25 3.49 53.27
C GLU A 242 -0.68 4.87 53.71
N GLU A 243 -0.42 5.03 55.01
CA GLU A 243 0.28 6.20 55.57
C GLU A 243 1.79 6.12 55.23
N SER A 244 2.23 6.85 54.20
CA SER A 244 3.66 6.97 53.84
C SER A 244 4.16 8.42 53.93
N ASP A 245 5.48 8.59 54.06
CA ASP A 245 6.15 9.90 54.18
C ASP A 245 5.97 10.74 52.90
N ALA A 246 5.71 12.05 53.04
CA ALA A 246 5.32 12.91 51.93
C ALA A 246 6.38 13.01 50.81
N SER A 247 7.66 12.83 51.17
CA SER A 247 8.78 12.81 50.21
C SER A 247 8.86 11.51 49.41
N GLU A 248 8.55 10.38 50.05
CA GLU A 248 8.51 9.05 49.46
C GLU A 248 7.29 8.94 48.53
N GLN A 249 6.14 9.42 48.99
CA GLN A 249 4.92 9.50 48.19
C GLN A 249 5.12 10.34 46.92
N ALA A 250 5.82 11.47 47.00
CA ALA A 250 6.11 12.31 45.84
C ALA A 250 7.06 11.63 44.83
N ARG A 251 8.01 10.80 45.29
CA ARG A 251 8.87 9.99 44.40
C ARG A 251 8.07 8.87 43.73
N LEU A 252 7.28 8.13 44.50
CA LEU A 252 6.44 7.05 43.99
C LEU A 252 5.44 7.55 42.94
N LEU A 253 4.81 8.72 43.17
CA LEU A 253 3.92 9.35 42.19
C LEU A 253 4.66 9.72 40.89
N ARG A 254 5.89 10.23 40.97
CA ARG A 254 6.70 10.54 39.77
C ARG A 254 7.10 9.27 39.01
N GLU A 255 7.52 8.24 39.73
CA GLU A 255 7.87 6.94 39.15
C GLU A 255 6.64 6.30 38.48
N GLU A 256 5.48 6.34 39.12
CA GLU A 256 4.22 5.84 38.55
C GLU A 256 3.77 6.63 37.31
N HIS A 257 3.83 7.97 37.34
CA HIS A 257 3.53 8.80 36.18
C HIS A 257 4.47 8.48 35.01
N HIS A 258 5.77 8.31 35.27
CA HIS A 258 6.74 7.95 34.24
C HIS A 258 6.43 6.58 33.63
N GLU A 259 6.10 5.58 34.44
CA GLU A 259 5.69 4.26 33.94
C GLU A 259 4.40 4.32 33.10
N GLN A 260 3.42 5.14 33.50
CA GLN A 260 2.19 5.34 32.75
C GLN A 260 2.47 5.96 31.37
N ASP A 261 3.33 6.98 31.31
CA ASP A 261 3.72 7.62 30.06
C ASP A 261 4.44 6.63 29.12
N LEU A 262 5.36 5.81 29.65
CA LEU A 262 6.05 4.78 28.88
C LEU A 262 5.08 3.73 28.32
N ARG A 263 4.13 3.27 29.14
CA ARG A 263 3.09 2.33 28.68
C ARG A 263 2.23 2.97 27.59
N LEU A 264 1.86 4.24 27.73
CA LEU A 264 1.05 4.94 26.73
C LEU A 264 1.81 5.07 25.41
N GLN A 265 3.08 5.46 25.45
CA GLN A 265 3.94 5.52 24.27
C GLN A 265 4.04 4.16 23.58
N GLN A 266 4.23 3.08 24.34
CA GLN A 266 4.27 1.72 23.79
C GLN A 266 2.95 1.33 23.11
N GLN A 267 1.81 1.63 23.74
CA GLN A 267 0.50 1.36 23.14
C GLN A 267 0.31 2.15 21.84
N PHE A 268 0.62 3.45 21.82
CA PHE A 268 0.55 4.25 20.59
C PHE A 268 1.49 3.76 19.49
N HIS A 269 2.67 3.25 19.86
CA HIS A 269 3.57 2.61 18.92
C HIS A 269 2.91 1.39 18.27
N ASN A 270 2.24 0.54 19.07
CA ASN A 270 1.52 -0.64 18.58
C ASN A 270 0.36 -0.27 17.65
N LEU A 271 -0.28 0.87 17.87
CA LEU A 271 -1.35 1.36 17.00
C LEU A 271 -0.84 1.92 15.67
N SER A 272 0.37 2.45 15.64
CA SER A 272 0.96 3.16 14.50
C SER A 272 1.34 2.24 13.33
N VAL A 273 1.67 2.83 12.18
CA VAL A 273 2.32 2.13 11.06
C VAL A 273 3.68 1.52 11.42
N PHE A 274 4.37 2.06 12.42
CA PHE A 274 5.70 1.64 12.85
C PHE A 274 5.66 0.64 14.01
N LYS A 275 4.57 -0.14 14.17
CA LYS A 275 4.46 -1.16 15.23
C LYS A 275 5.77 -1.94 15.36
N PRO A 276 6.43 -1.92 16.54
CA PRO A 276 7.81 -2.39 16.64
C PRO A 276 7.99 -3.87 16.32
N SER A 277 6.93 -4.66 16.55
CA SER A 277 6.88 -6.11 16.34
C SER A 277 6.44 -6.53 14.94
N SER A 278 6.43 -5.63 13.95
CA SER A 278 5.93 -5.90 12.60
C SER A 278 6.89 -5.44 11.51
N HIS A 279 6.99 -6.22 10.42
CA HIS A 279 7.58 -5.73 9.17
C HIS A 279 6.67 -4.69 8.54
N LEU A 280 7.24 -3.64 7.95
CA LEU A 280 6.47 -2.57 7.33
C LEU A 280 6.83 -2.43 5.85
N PHE A 281 5.80 -2.42 5.01
CA PHE A 281 5.87 -2.11 3.58
C PHE A 281 4.97 -0.92 3.25
N VAL A 282 5.47 0.02 2.48
CA VAL A 282 4.71 1.17 1.96
C VAL A 282 4.82 1.16 0.45
N ALA A 283 3.68 1.11 -0.24
CA ALA A 283 3.63 1.04 -1.69
C ALA A 283 2.60 2.03 -2.24
N GLY A 284 2.86 2.65 -3.38
CA GLY A 284 1.87 3.54 -3.98
C GLY A 284 2.37 4.45 -5.08
N ASP A 285 1.42 5.21 -5.65
CA ASP A 285 1.71 6.45 -6.38
C ASP A 285 2.07 7.55 -5.35
N LEU A 286 3.35 7.58 -5.01
CA LEU A 286 3.93 8.56 -4.10
C LEU A 286 4.08 9.94 -4.76
N ASN A 287 3.88 10.03 -6.08
CA ASN A 287 3.82 11.26 -6.86
C ASN A 287 5.06 12.19 -6.77
N TYR A 288 6.19 11.72 -6.21
CA TYR A 288 7.45 12.46 -6.25
C TYR A 288 7.94 12.56 -7.69
N ARG A 289 8.54 13.71 -8.02
CA ARG A 289 8.93 14.09 -9.37
C ARG A 289 10.44 14.32 -9.43
N ILE A 290 10.95 14.58 -10.63
CA ILE A 290 12.33 15.03 -10.84
C ILE A 290 12.48 16.56 -10.80
N SER A 291 11.37 17.30 -10.78
CA SER A 291 11.35 18.78 -10.78
C SER A 291 10.21 19.32 -9.90
N THR A 292 10.40 20.53 -9.37
CA THR A 292 9.37 21.31 -8.65
C THR A 292 8.54 22.22 -9.57
N THR A 293 8.90 22.30 -10.85
CA THR A 293 8.21 23.12 -11.87
C THR A 293 7.83 22.28 -13.07
N SER A 294 6.83 22.73 -13.83
CA SER A 294 6.44 22.13 -15.12
C SER A 294 7.55 22.27 -16.16
N PRO A 295 7.63 21.37 -17.16
CA PRO A 295 8.59 21.49 -18.24
C PRO A 295 8.34 22.73 -19.11
N THR A 296 9.42 23.30 -19.63
CA THR A 296 9.43 24.34 -20.68
C THR A 296 9.71 23.69 -22.04
N PRO A 297 9.49 24.38 -23.17
CA PRO A 297 9.78 23.84 -24.51
C PRO A 297 11.23 23.40 -24.76
N TYR A 298 12.18 23.86 -23.93
CA TYR A 298 13.61 23.53 -24.04
C TYR A 298 14.10 22.56 -22.96
N SER A 299 13.18 21.97 -22.19
CA SER A 299 13.54 21.05 -21.11
C SER A 299 14.08 19.74 -21.66
N ALA A 300 15.11 19.20 -21.01
CA ALA A 300 15.59 17.85 -21.30
C ALA A 300 14.65 16.82 -20.65
N PHE A 301 14.32 15.76 -21.40
CA PHE A 301 13.45 14.69 -20.95
C PHE A 301 14.23 13.38 -20.86
N PRO A 302 14.01 12.57 -19.81
CA PRO A 302 14.45 11.18 -19.79
C PRO A 302 14.06 10.45 -21.07
N ASN A 303 15.03 9.78 -21.68
CA ASN A 303 14.89 8.98 -22.88
C ASN A 303 15.12 7.49 -22.54
N LEU A 304 14.45 6.61 -23.28
CA LEU A 304 14.54 5.16 -23.11
C LEU A 304 15.67 4.53 -23.95
N ASP A 305 16.20 5.25 -24.94
CA ASP A 305 17.33 4.82 -25.76
C ASP A 305 18.64 4.88 -24.97
N PRO A 306 19.32 3.73 -24.73
CA PRO A 306 20.62 3.69 -24.06
C PRO A 306 21.72 4.51 -24.75
N GLY A 307 21.59 4.79 -26.06
CA GLY A 307 22.52 5.64 -26.81
C GLY A 307 22.27 7.14 -26.65
N SER A 308 21.18 7.54 -25.99
CA SER A 308 20.84 8.96 -25.79
C SER A 308 21.68 9.58 -24.67
N GLU A 309 22.17 10.81 -24.84
CA GLU A 309 22.73 11.60 -23.74
C GLU A 309 21.73 11.80 -22.60
N ASN A 310 20.44 11.78 -22.93
CA ASN A 310 19.34 11.90 -22.00
C ASN A 310 18.82 10.53 -21.53
N TYR A 311 19.61 9.46 -21.60
CA TYR A 311 19.20 8.15 -21.07
C TYR A 311 18.73 8.27 -19.62
N TYR A 312 17.61 7.63 -19.29
CA TYR A 312 16.84 7.93 -18.08
C TYR A 312 17.64 7.80 -16.78
N THR A 313 18.65 6.92 -16.73
CA THR A 313 19.49 6.72 -15.54
C THR A 313 20.19 8.00 -15.12
N ASN A 314 20.48 8.89 -16.06
CA ASN A 314 21.12 10.18 -15.81
C ASN A 314 20.22 11.15 -15.03
N PHE A 315 18.91 10.87 -14.90
CA PHE A 315 17.96 11.76 -14.21
C PHE A 315 17.60 11.29 -12.80
N LEU A 316 17.94 10.06 -12.40
CA LEU A 316 17.50 9.51 -11.11
C LEU A 316 18.04 10.30 -9.90
N HIS A 317 19.21 10.93 -10.03
CA HIS A 317 19.77 11.81 -8.99
C HIS A 317 18.90 13.05 -8.68
N LEU A 318 18.00 13.43 -9.59
CA LEU A 318 17.04 14.54 -9.41
C LEU A 318 15.76 14.10 -8.66
N ASP A 319 15.54 12.80 -8.51
CA ASP A 319 14.35 12.23 -7.88
C ASP A 319 14.11 12.84 -6.49
N GLN A 320 12.94 13.46 -6.33
CA GLN A 320 12.59 14.11 -5.08
C GLN A 320 12.43 13.09 -3.95
N LEU A 321 11.85 11.91 -4.19
CA LEU A 321 11.65 10.92 -3.11
C LEU A 321 13.00 10.52 -2.51
N THR A 322 13.95 10.14 -3.36
CA THR A 322 15.29 9.74 -2.94
C THR A 322 15.96 10.84 -2.11
N ARG A 323 15.93 12.09 -2.59
CA ARG A 323 16.55 13.23 -1.89
C ARG A 323 15.86 13.57 -0.57
N GLU A 324 14.53 13.57 -0.52
CA GLU A 324 13.76 13.87 0.69
C GLU A 324 13.88 12.77 1.74
N ARG A 325 13.85 11.49 1.32
CA ARG A 325 14.00 10.32 2.20
C ARG A 325 15.39 10.26 2.82
N LEU A 326 16.44 10.39 2.01
CA LEU A 326 17.82 10.39 2.50
C LEU A 326 18.11 11.58 3.44
N ALA A 327 17.39 12.69 3.27
CA ALA A 327 17.49 13.83 4.17
C ALA A 327 16.55 13.75 5.40
N GLY A 328 15.87 12.61 5.60
CA GLY A 328 15.01 12.37 6.76
C GLY A 328 13.79 13.28 6.84
N ARG A 329 13.26 13.76 5.70
CA ARG A 329 12.06 14.63 5.65
C ARG A 329 10.76 13.89 5.35
N THR A 330 10.86 12.65 4.92
CA THR A 330 9.74 11.81 4.50
C THR A 330 10.14 10.33 4.55
N LEU A 331 9.18 9.42 4.65
CA LEU A 331 9.40 7.96 4.69
C LEU A 331 10.51 7.57 5.70
N HIS A 332 10.45 8.15 6.91
CA HIS A 332 11.47 8.03 7.95
C HIS A 332 11.89 6.58 8.22
N GLY A 333 13.19 6.32 8.22
CA GLY A 333 13.78 5.00 8.47
C GLY A 333 13.58 3.98 7.36
N MET A 334 12.75 4.25 6.35
CA MET A 334 12.46 3.28 5.30
C MET A 334 13.58 3.20 4.27
N SER A 335 13.77 1.98 3.76
CA SER A 335 14.68 1.64 2.67
C SER A 335 13.91 1.37 1.38
N GLU A 336 14.64 1.47 0.28
CA GLU A 336 14.14 1.20 -1.05
C GLU A 336 15.24 0.50 -1.84
N GLN A 337 14.89 -0.58 -2.53
CA GLN A 337 15.82 -1.29 -3.40
C GLN A 337 16.26 -0.37 -4.56
N PRO A 338 17.51 -0.44 -5.04
CA PRO A 338 17.95 0.41 -6.15
C PRO A 338 17.03 0.35 -7.37
N VAL A 339 16.54 1.51 -7.81
CA VAL A 339 15.67 1.64 -8.97
C VAL A 339 16.47 1.45 -10.25
N ALA A 340 16.28 0.32 -10.93
CA ALA A 340 16.95 -0.01 -12.19
C ALA A 340 16.03 0.17 -13.43
N PHE A 341 14.75 0.48 -13.22
CA PHE A 341 13.76 0.61 -14.28
C PHE A 341 13.53 2.06 -14.72
N PRO A 342 13.03 2.31 -15.95
CA PRO A 342 12.71 3.66 -16.42
C PRO A 342 11.55 4.33 -15.65
N PRO A 343 11.37 5.66 -15.78
CA PRO A 343 10.23 6.36 -15.20
C PRO A 343 8.89 5.69 -15.49
N THR A 344 8.02 5.64 -14.49
CA THR A 344 6.73 4.93 -14.55
C THR A 344 5.58 5.82 -14.98
N TYR A 345 5.80 7.14 -15.03
CA TYR A 345 4.83 8.17 -15.39
C TYR A 345 5.54 9.29 -16.17
N LYS A 346 4.93 10.04 -17.09
CA LYS A 346 3.58 9.93 -17.65
C LYS A 346 3.67 9.46 -19.09
N TYR A 347 3.10 8.30 -19.39
CA TYR A 347 3.07 7.76 -20.75
C TYR A 347 1.91 8.33 -21.57
N VAL A 348 2.11 8.41 -22.88
CA VAL A 348 1.04 8.70 -23.83
C VAL A 348 0.25 7.42 -24.08
N VAL A 349 -0.93 7.32 -23.47
CA VAL A 349 -1.89 6.25 -23.76
C VAL A 349 -3.03 6.80 -24.60
N ASP A 350 -3.15 6.30 -25.84
CA ASP A 350 -4.30 6.63 -26.67
C ASP A 350 -5.47 5.70 -26.30
N SER A 351 -6.45 6.26 -25.57
CA SER A 351 -7.67 5.55 -25.21
C SER A 351 -8.70 5.51 -26.34
N LYS A 352 -8.45 6.16 -27.48
CA LYS A 352 -9.42 6.33 -28.58
C LYS A 352 -9.04 5.58 -29.86
N THR A 353 -7.78 5.22 -30.07
CA THR A 353 -7.41 4.34 -31.18
C THR A 353 -7.71 2.88 -30.83
N PRO A 354 -8.47 2.15 -31.67
CA PRO A 354 -8.50 0.69 -31.60
C PRO A 354 -7.08 0.15 -31.76
N PRO A 355 -6.76 -1.02 -31.18
CA PRO A 355 -5.49 -1.67 -31.47
C PRO A 355 -5.30 -1.82 -32.98
N PRO A 356 -4.08 -1.63 -33.51
CA PRO A 356 -3.81 -1.83 -34.91
C PRO A 356 -4.32 -3.21 -35.34
N GLY A 357 -5.24 -3.24 -36.31
CA GLY A 357 -5.78 -4.46 -36.90
C GLY A 357 -4.77 -5.17 -37.81
N THR A 358 -3.51 -5.23 -37.41
CA THR A 358 -2.46 -5.97 -38.12
C THR A 358 -2.34 -7.36 -37.51
N ALA A 359 -2.67 -8.38 -38.30
CA ALA A 359 -2.43 -9.77 -37.96
C ALA A 359 -0.95 -9.95 -37.55
N GLY A 360 -0.70 -10.02 -36.24
CA GLY A 360 0.63 -10.17 -35.66
C GLY A 360 0.96 -9.27 -34.46
N SER A 361 0.30 -8.12 -34.27
CA SER A 361 0.52 -7.29 -33.06
C SER A 361 -0.46 -7.66 -31.95
N SER A 362 0.01 -7.82 -30.72
CA SER A 362 -0.85 -8.07 -29.57
C SER A 362 -1.87 -6.93 -29.41
N VAL A 363 -3.09 -7.25 -28.95
CA VAL A 363 -4.27 -6.37 -28.94
C VAL A 363 -4.10 -5.13 -28.03
N ASP A 364 -2.97 -4.98 -27.34
CA ASP A 364 -2.76 -3.91 -26.36
C ASP A 364 -1.32 -3.37 -26.31
N GLU A 365 -0.51 -3.55 -27.35
CA GLU A 365 0.82 -2.94 -27.41
C GLU A 365 0.72 -1.40 -27.37
N VAL A 366 1.39 -0.79 -26.39
CA VAL A 366 1.44 0.67 -26.20
C VAL A 366 2.85 1.14 -26.52
N LYS A 367 2.97 2.20 -27.33
CA LYS A 367 4.25 2.84 -27.59
C LYS A 367 4.79 3.45 -26.29
N TRP A 368 6.04 3.13 -25.94
CA TRP A 368 6.71 3.66 -24.77
C TRP A 368 7.17 5.09 -25.03
N GLU A 369 6.22 6.01 -25.05
CA GLU A 369 6.44 7.43 -25.30
C GLU A 369 5.95 8.27 -24.12
N PHE A 370 6.79 9.19 -23.67
CA PHE A 370 6.45 10.10 -22.58
C PHE A 370 5.68 11.33 -23.06
N ALA A 371 4.74 11.80 -22.24
CA ALA A 371 3.98 13.00 -22.53
C ALA A 371 4.83 14.27 -22.37
N SER A 372 4.90 15.12 -23.39
CA SER A 372 5.74 16.33 -23.40
C SER A 372 5.35 17.43 -22.40
N HIS A 373 4.12 17.41 -21.88
CA HIS A 373 3.63 18.42 -20.93
C HIS A 373 3.92 18.06 -19.45
N ARG A 374 4.57 16.92 -19.19
CA ARG A 374 4.97 16.46 -17.85
C ARG A 374 6.36 15.87 -17.90
N TYR A 375 7.19 16.18 -16.90
CA TYR A 375 8.44 15.45 -16.75
C TYR A 375 8.15 13.97 -16.45
N PRO A 376 8.83 13.03 -17.14
CA PRO A 376 8.86 11.65 -16.75
C PRO A 376 9.40 11.52 -15.32
N ALA A 377 8.73 10.71 -14.48
CA ALA A 377 9.07 10.52 -13.08
C ALA A 377 8.79 9.08 -12.60
N TRP A 378 9.48 8.68 -11.53
CA TRP A 378 9.24 7.44 -10.79
C TRP A 378 8.23 7.70 -9.68
N THR A 379 6.97 7.86 -10.07
CA THR A 379 5.88 8.17 -9.14
C THR A 379 5.45 6.95 -8.32
N ASP A 380 5.58 5.76 -8.90
CA ASP A 380 5.07 4.50 -8.35
C ASP A 380 6.23 3.76 -7.66
N ARG A 381 6.18 3.61 -6.33
CA ARG A 381 7.33 3.20 -5.51
C ARG A 381 6.92 2.21 -4.41
N ILE A 382 7.86 1.38 -3.99
CA ILE A 382 7.68 0.39 -2.92
C ILE A 382 8.88 0.49 -1.99
N LEU A 383 8.61 0.80 -0.74
CA LEU A 383 9.59 0.92 0.32
C LEU A 383 9.28 -0.10 1.42
N TYR A 384 10.30 -0.48 2.16
CA TYR A 384 10.17 -1.38 3.29
C TYR A 384 11.09 -0.94 4.42
N LEU A 385 10.74 -1.29 5.65
CA LEU A 385 11.57 -1.02 6.81
C LEU A 385 12.54 -2.19 7.00
N GLU A 386 13.84 -1.94 6.87
CA GLU A 386 14.89 -2.95 7.06
C GLU A 386 14.78 -3.63 8.43
N LEU A 387 15.35 -4.82 8.54
CA LEU A 387 15.46 -5.48 9.84
C LEU A 387 16.30 -4.61 10.78
N PRO A 388 15.88 -4.49 12.05
CA PRO A 388 16.58 -3.66 13.01
C PRO A 388 17.95 -4.26 13.36
N SER A 389 18.85 -3.43 13.90
CA SER A 389 20.25 -3.82 14.17
C SER A 389 20.44 -4.95 15.19
N TRP A 390 19.42 -5.23 16.01
CA TRP A 390 19.43 -6.34 16.97
C TRP A 390 19.03 -7.69 16.35
N ILE A 391 18.66 -7.72 15.07
CA ILE A 391 18.35 -8.94 14.34
C ILE A 391 19.48 -9.23 13.35
N ASP A 392 20.18 -10.34 13.55
CA ASP A 392 21.25 -10.81 12.65
C ASP A 392 20.67 -11.54 11.43
N SER A 393 19.95 -10.79 10.60
CA SER A 393 19.35 -11.28 9.35
C SER A 393 19.15 -10.11 8.39
N LYS A 394 18.65 -10.39 7.18
CA LYS A 394 18.27 -9.37 6.20
C LYS A 394 17.09 -9.80 5.37
N MET A 395 16.32 -8.84 4.89
CA MET A 395 15.34 -9.10 3.84
C MET A 395 16.06 -9.43 2.54
N LYS A 396 15.64 -10.50 1.86
CA LYS A 396 16.25 -10.91 0.58
C LYS A 396 15.33 -10.51 -0.56
N VAL A 397 15.63 -9.36 -1.17
CA VAL A 397 14.89 -8.88 -2.34
C VAL A 397 15.23 -9.74 -3.55
N LEU A 398 14.22 -10.38 -4.11
CA LEU A 398 14.31 -11.21 -5.31
C LEU A 398 14.21 -10.37 -6.58
N ALA A 399 13.33 -9.36 -6.58
CA ALA A 399 13.13 -8.47 -7.72
C ALA A 399 12.52 -7.14 -7.30
N TYR A 400 12.92 -6.06 -7.95
CA TYR A 400 12.27 -4.75 -7.88
C TYR A 400 12.26 -4.11 -9.27
N ASP A 401 11.11 -4.13 -9.94
CA ASP A 401 11.01 -3.77 -11.35
C ASP A 401 9.62 -3.22 -11.71
N ALA A 402 9.50 -2.65 -12.90
CA ALA A 402 8.25 -2.14 -13.44
C ALA A 402 7.74 -3.01 -14.59
N LEU A 403 6.45 -3.36 -14.55
CA LEU A 403 5.77 -4.06 -15.64
C LEU A 403 5.62 -3.16 -16.88
N PRO A 404 5.37 -3.73 -18.07
CA PRO A 404 5.12 -2.94 -19.27
C PRO A 404 3.94 -1.97 -19.14
N VAL A 405 3.95 -0.91 -19.97
CA VAL A 405 2.84 0.05 -20.06
C VAL A 405 1.57 -0.68 -20.52
N ILE A 406 0.44 -0.34 -19.91
CA ILE A 406 -0.86 -0.92 -20.25
C ILE A 406 -1.77 0.20 -20.76
N ARG A 407 -2.50 -0.03 -21.85
CA ARG A 407 -3.35 0.98 -22.51
C ARG A 407 -4.35 1.68 -21.59
N THR A 408 -4.74 1.04 -20.50
CA THR A 408 -5.72 1.57 -19.54
C THR A 408 -5.15 2.71 -18.68
N SER A 409 -3.84 2.77 -18.46
CA SER A 409 -3.20 3.74 -17.57
C SER A 409 -1.97 4.40 -18.18
N ASP A 410 -1.77 5.68 -17.88
CA ASP A 410 -0.55 6.42 -18.17
C ASP A 410 0.59 6.14 -17.18
N HIS A 411 0.35 5.23 -16.23
CA HIS A 411 1.34 4.67 -15.31
C HIS A 411 1.73 3.24 -15.69
N ARG A 412 2.91 2.83 -15.24
CA ARG A 412 3.36 1.43 -15.25
C ARG A 412 3.18 0.81 -13.86
N PRO A 413 2.67 -0.44 -13.75
CA PRO A 413 2.72 -1.15 -12.48
C PRO A 413 4.17 -1.37 -12.03
N VAL A 414 4.44 -1.28 -10.73
CA VAL A 414 5.75 -1.55 -10.12
C VAL A 414 5.60 -2.66 -9.09
N PHE A 415 6.53 -3.59 -9.02
CA PHE A 415 6.49 -4.68 -8.06
C PHE A 415 7.81 -4.88 -7.33
N LEU A 416 7.70 -5.39 -6.11
CA LEU A 416 8.78 -5.86 -5.25
C LEU A 416 8.46 -7.31 -4.88
N ARG A 417 9.37 -8.23 -5.18
CA ARG A 417 9.33 -9.61 -4.67
C ARG A 417 10.45 -9.79 -3.66
N VAL A 418 10.13 -10.31 -2.49
CA VAL A 418 11.05 -10.37 -1.36
C VAL A 418 10.78 -11.59 -0.48
N ASP A 419 11.86 -12.26 -0.08
CA ASP A 419 11.81 -13.26 0.99
C ASP A 419 11.89 -12.51 2.33
N VAL A 420 10.81 -12.58 3.11
CA VAL A 420 10.69 -11.97 4.44
C VAL A 420 11.01 -13.03 5.49
N PRO A 421 12.05 -12.87 6.32
CA PRO A 421 12.32 -13.81 7.41
C PRO A 421 11.15 -13.91 8.38
N LEU A 422 10.80 -15.13 8.80
CA LEU A 422 9.82 -15.36 9.84
C LEU A 422 10.44 -15.05 11.20
N ILE A 423 10.13 -13.88 11.75
CA ILE A 423 10.62 -13.44 13.04
C ILE A 423 9.41 -13.21 13.94
N SER A 424 9.44 -13.82 15.13
CA SER A 424 8.34 -13.68 16.07
C SER A 424 8.11 -12.20 16.43
N PRO A 425 6.86 -11.78 16.69
CA PRO A 425 6.59 -10.41 17.13
C PRO A 425 7.42 -9.98 18.36
N GLU A 426 7.73 -10.93 19.25
CA GLU A 426 8.54 -10.70 20.44
C GLU A 426 10.02 -10.41 20.09
N ASP A 427 10.58 -11.18 19.17
CA ASP A 427 11.99 -11.02 18.75
C ASP A 427 12.19 -9.78 17.88
N LEU A 428 11.21 -9.41 17.04
CA LEU A 428 11.31 -8.24 16.18
C LEU A 428 11.22 -6.92 16.99
N ALA A 429 10.55 -6.94 18.14
CA ALA A 429 10.44 -5.78 19.02
C ALA A 429 11.81 -5.35 19.60
N PRO A 430 12.01 -4.05 19.87
CA PRO A 430 13.27 -3.55 20.42
C PRO A 430 13.52 -4.10 21.82
N PRO A 431 14.74 -4.60 22.11
CA PRO A 431 15.09 -4.99 23.46
C PRO A 431 15.15 -3.75 24.37
N VAL A 432 15.00 -3.97 25.68
CA VAL A 432 14.95 -2.90 26.69
C VAL A 432 16.17 -1.96 26.62
N SER A 433 17.34 -2.49 26.28
CA SER A 433 18.58 -1.71 26.10
C SER A 433 18.49 -0.69 24.97
N GLU A 434 17.83 -1.02 23.86
CA GLU A 434 17.67 -0.14 22.69
C GLU A 434 16.62 0.95 22.96
N VAL A 435 15.57 0.62 23.72
CA VAL A 435 14.58 1.62 24.15
C VAL A 435 15.20 2.64 25.10
N ALA A 436 16.04 2.18 26.04
CA ALA A 436 16.77 3.05 26.95
C ALA A 436 17.81 3.94 26.25
N SER A 437 18.50 3.44 25.21
CA SER A 437 19.48 4.23 24.45
C SER A 437 18.80 5.28 23.54
N GLY A 438 17.70 4.90 22.87
CA GLY A 438 16.98 5.76 21.94
C GLY A 438 16.25 6.93 22.59
N SER A 439 15.82 6.77 23.85
CA SER A 439 15.19 7.82 24.66
C SER A 439 16.18 8.89 25.15
N ALA A 440 17.47 8.57 25.25
CA ALA A 440 18.51 9.48 25.73
C ALA A 440 19.06 10.46 24.66
N SER A 441 18.77 10.24 23.36
CA SER A 441 19.30 11.04 22.26
C SER A 441 18.37 12.23 21.89
N PRO A 442 18.77 13.49 22.15
CA PRO A 442 18.02 14.67 21.76
C PRO A 442 18.24 14.92 20.26
N GLY A 443 17.19 14.81 19.44
CA GLY A 443 17.28 15.22 18.03
C GLY A 443 16.53 14.39 16.99
N GLY A 444 15.91 13.25 17.33
CA GLY A 444 14.95 12.55 16.46
C GLY A 444 15.50 11.86 15.20
N SER A 445 16.42 12.51 14.48
CA SER A 445 16.89 12.08 13.17
C SER A 445 17.83 10.89 13.26
N GLY A 446 17.47 9.79 12.59
CA GLY A 446 18.32 8.60 12.46
C GLY A 446 18.14 7.53 13.54
N VAL A 447 17.20 7.71 14.48
CA VAL A 447 16.77 6.64 15.38
C VAL A 447 15.80 5.71 14.63
N ASP A 448 15.94 4.40 14.83
CA ASP A 448 15.02 3.42 14.25
C ASP A 448 13.58 3.76 14.64
N PRO A 449 12.64 3.89 13.67
CA PRO A 449 11.25 4.21 13.95
C PRO A 449 10.58 3.26 14.95
N ARG A 450 11.03 2.00 15.07
CA ARG A 450 10.54 1.00 16.03
C ARG A 450 10.93 1.31 17.48
N VAL A 451 12.00 2.06 17.69
CA VAL A 451 12.44 2.49 19.03
C VAL A 451 11.69 3.76 19.43
N ARG A 452 11.56 4.71 18.52
CA ARG A 452 10.85 5.97 18.76
C ARG A 452 10.12 6.41 17.52
N LEU A 453 8.81 6.67 17.68
CA LEU A 453 7.98 7.21 16.63
C LEU A 453 8.56 8.53 16.10
N PRO A 454 8.74 8.68 14.77
CA PRO A 454 9.22 9.94 14.19
C PRO A 454 8.25 11.11 14.40
N VAL A 455 6.95 10.81 14.52
CA VAL A 455 5.87 11.78 14.74
C VAL A 455 4.86 11.15 15.70
N GLU A 456 4.38 11.93 16.65
CA GLU A 456 3.37 11.50 17.62
C GLU A 456 2.03 11.19 16.95
N ILE A 457 1.29 10.22 17.50
CA ILE A 457 -0.08 9.92 17.07
C ILE A 457 -1.00 11.08 17.46
N ASP A 458 -1.94 11.40 16.58
CA ASP A 458 -3.02 12.35 16.83
C ASP A 458 -4.31 11.58 17.14
N PRO A 459 -4.74 11.47 18.42
CA PRO A 459 -5.95 10.74 18.80
C PRO A 459 -7.22 11.30 18.16
N GLU A 460 -7.29 12.62 17.96
CA GLU A 460 -8.46 13.30 17.39
C GLU A 460 -8.61 13.06 15.89
N ALA A 461 -7.55 12.57 15.21
CA ALA A 461 -7.59 12.23 13.79
C ALA A 461 -8.65 11.14 13.50
N TRP A 462 -8.92 10.26 14.47
CA TRP A 462 -9.89 9.17 14.31
C TRP A 462 -11.32 9.69 14.10
N GLU A 463 -11.78 10.62 14.93
CA GLU A 463 -13.12 11.20 14.82
C GLU A 463 -13.28 12.03 13.54
N ARG A 464 -12.25 12.83 13.23
CA ARG A 464 -12.18 13.64 12.01
C ARG A 464 -12.32 12.78 10.75
N ARG A 465 -11.70 11.59 10.74
CA ARG A 465 -11.83 10.60 9.67
C ARG A 465 -13.25 10.04 9.54
N VAL A 466 -13.91 9.67 10.63
CA VAL A 466 -15.31 9.18 10.59
C VAL A 466 -16.23 10.25 9.98
N ALA A 467 -16.04 11.52 10.36
CA ALA A 467 -16.77 12.63 9.78
C ALA A 467 -16.42 12.87 8.30
N ALA A 468 -15.16 12.72 7.90
CA ALA A 468 -14.72 12.80 6.51
C ALA A 468 -15.37 11.70 5.65
N ARG A 469 -15.41 10.45 6.13
CA ARG A 469 -16.03 9.33 5.40
C ARG A 469 -17.50 9.55 5.09
N ARG A 470 -18.27 10.11 6.04
CA ARG A 470 -19.69 10.48 5.80
C ARG A 470 -19.81 11.53 4.69
N ARG A 471 -18.91 12.51 4.66
CA ARG A 471 -18.87 13.56 3.64
C ARG A 471 -18.47 13.00 2.27
N GLU A 472 -17.52 12.07 2.22
CA GLU A 472 -17.15 11.36 0.99
C GLU A 472 -18.35 10.62 0.39
N ILE A 473 -19.06 9.82 1.19
CA ILE A 473 -20.22 9.06 0.71
C ILE A 473 -21.29 10.00 0.15
N ALA A 474 -21.60 11.09 0.86
CA ALA A 474 -22.56 12.09 0.41
C ALA A 474 -22.12 12.73 -0.92
N ALA A 475 -20.86 13.18 -1.00
CA ALA A 475 -20.29 13.74 -2.23
C ALA A 475 -20.29 12.72 -3.38
N GLY A 476 -19.97 11.46 -3.09
CA GLY A 476 -20.00 10.34 -4.03
C GLY A 476 -21.37 10.17 -4.67
N TRP A 477 -22.43 10.12 -3.86
CA TRP A 477 -23.81 10.06 -4.34
C TRP A 477 -24.21 11.31 -5.13
N THR A 478 -23.85 12.51 -4.68
CA THR A 478 -24.11 13.74 -5.43
C THR A 478 -23.47 13.71 -6.81
N MET A 479 -22.19 13.32 -6.89
CA MET A 479 -21.47 13.17 -8.16
C MET A 479 -22.12 12.08 -9.02
N PHE A 480 -22.44 10.93 -8.45
CA PHE A 480 -23.07 9.82 -9.17
C PHE A 480 -24.40 10.25 -9.81
N LEU A 481 -25.29 10.84 -9.03
CA LEU A 481 -26.61 11.27 -9.50
C LEU A 481 -26.51 12.38 -10.55
N GLY A 482 -25.58 13.33 -10.37
CA GLY A 482 -25.44 14.49 -11.24
C GLY A 482 -24.61 14.27 -12.52
N SER A 483 -23.74 13.25 -12.56
CA SER A 483 -22.77 13.09 -13.66
C SER A 483 -22.87 11.76 -14.42
N THR A 484 -23.70 10.81 -13.98
CA THR A 484 -23.84 9.51 -14.66
C THR A 484 -25.19 9.36 -15.35
N ARG A 485 -25.23 8.51 -16.39
CA ARG A 485 -26.49 8.19 -17.08
C ARG A 485 -27.47 7.47 -16.15
N GLN A 486 -26.96 6.53 -15.34
CA GLN A 486 -27.74 5.82 -14.32
C GLN A 486 -28.33 6.80 -13.30
N GLY A 487 -27.52 7.75 -12.83
CA GLY A 487 -27.96 8.83 -11.94
C GLY A 487 -29.07 9.68 -12.55
N ALA A 488 -28.92 10.08 -13.81
CA ALA A 488 -29.94 10.82 -14.54
C ALA A 488 -31.26 10.04 -14.67
N TYR A 489 -31.21 8.72 -14.91
CA TYR A 489 -32.41 7.87 -14.92
C TYR A 489 -33.08 7.83 -13.54
N ILE A 490 -32.33 7.67 -12.46
CA ILE A 490 -32.86 7.67 -11.09
C ILE A 490 -33.57 8.99 -10.79
N LEU A 491 -32.92 10.13 -11.07
CA LEU A 491 -33.50 11.46 -10.86
C LEU A 491 -34.75 11.66 -11.72
N GLY A 492 -34.71 11.23 -12.99
CA GLY A 492 -35.85 11.28 -13.89
C GLY A 492 -37.03 10.45 -13.39
N SER A 493 -36.80 9.22 -12.94
CA SER A 493 -37.82 8.34 -12.37
C SER A 493 -38.43 8.94 -11.10
N LEU A 494 -37.62 9.49 -10.18
CA LEU A 494 -38.11 10.14 -8.97
C LEU A 494 -38.97 11.36 -9.28
N LEU A 495 -38.60 12.16 -10.27
CA LEU A 495 -39.38 13.31 -10.73
C LEU A 495 -40.73 12.87 -11.31
N VAL A 496 -40.74 11.83 -12.16
CA VAL A 496 -41.99 11.29 -12.74
C VAL A 496 -42.89 10.74 -11.64
N THR A 497 -42.37 9.89 -10.75
CA THR A 497 -43.16 9.32 -9.64
C THR A 497 -43.69 10.41 -8.70
N GLY A 498 -42.86 11.41 -8.37
CA GLY A 498 -43.27 12.55 -7.54
C GLY A 498 -44.37 13.39 -8.20
N ALA A 499 -44.22 13.70 -9.48
CA ALA A 499 -45.23 14.45 -10.24
C ALA A 499 -46.53 13.66 -10.40
N SER A 500 -46.46 12.37 -10.71
CA SER A 500 -47.62 11.49 -10.80
C SER A 500 -48.34 11.34 -9.46
N GLY A 501 -47.58 11.15 -8.37
CA GLY A 501 -48.13 11.08 -7.01
C GLY A 501 -48.81 12.38 -6.59
N TYR A 502 -48.19 13.53 -6.87
CA TYR A 502 -48.78 14.86 -6.62
C TYR A 502 -50.06 15.08 -7.45
N TRP A 503 -50.04 14.67 -8.73
CA TRP A 503 -51.21 14.78 -9.60
C TRP A 503 -52.36 13.91 -9.11
N LEU A 504 -52.10 12.64 -8.73
CA LEU A 504 -53.11 11.74 -8.16
C LEU A 504 -53.66 12.25 -6.83
N TYR A 505 -52.78 12.74 -5.95
CA TYR A 505 -53.19 13.38 -4.70
C TYR A 505 -54.12 14.57 -4.98
N ARG A 506 -53.72 15.50 -5.87
CA ARG A 506 -54.55 16.65 -6.20
C ARG A 506 -55.90 16.25 -6.81
N TYR A 507 -55.93 15.23 -7.66
CA TYR A 507 -57.15 14.72 -8.28
C TYR A 507 -58.09 14.05 -7.27
N ALA A 508 -57.57 13.42 -6.22
CA ALA A 508 -58.38 12.77 -5.19
C ALA A 508 -59.01 13.75 -4.17
N TYR A 509 -58.51 14.98 -4.09
CA TYR A 509 -58.95 16.01 -3.15
C TYR A 509 -59.56 17.26 -3.83
N MET A 510 -59.83 17.18 -5.14
CA MET A 510 -60.69 18.08 -5.90
C MET A 510 -61.99 17.35 -6.23
#